data_AF-A0A2J8IJY8-F1
#
_entry.id   AF-A0A2J8IJY8-F1
#
_cell.length_a   1.000
_cell.length_b   1.000
_cell.length_c   1.000
_cell.angle_alpha   90.00
_cell.angle_beta   90.00
_cell.angle_gamma   90.00
#
_symmetry.space_group_name_H-M   'P 1'
#
loop_
_entity.id
_entity.type
_entity.pdbx_description
1 polymer ?
#
loop_
_entity_poly.entity_id
_entity_poly.type
_entity_poly.pdbx_seq_one_letter_code
_entity_poly.pdbx_strand_id
1 'polypeptide(L)'
;MACSHRLQTRTVKNSSSPVWNQSFHFRIHRQLKNVMELKVFDRDLVTGDDPVLSVLFDAGTLRAGEFRCESFSLSPQGEGRLEVEFCLQSLADRGEWLVSNGVLVAWELSCLHVQLEETGDQKSSEHRVQLVVPGSCEGPQEASVGTGTFRFHCPACWEQELSIHLQDAPEEQLKVPLSALPSGQVVRLVFPTSQEVASQGRKQARLRELAVRLGFGPCAEEQAFLSRRKQVVAAALRQALQLDGDVQEDEIPVVAIMATGGGIRAMTSLYGQLAGLKELGLLDCVSYITGASGSTWALANLYEDTGWSQKDLAGPTELLKTQVTKNKLGVLAPSQLQRYRQELAERARLGYPSCFTNLWALINEALLHDEPHDHKLSDQREALSHGQNPLPIYCALNTKGQSLTTFEFGEWCEFSPYEVGFPKYGAFIPSELFGSEFFMGQLMKRLPDPASALRRYLEQPVCSQPPGQLILGLRAQPVLGPLGQEPGQPGQGAGPPSEDRRTTLNSRQDS
;
A
#
# COMPACT_ATOMS: atom_id res chain seq x y z
N MET A 1 -9.20 8.48 15.46
CA MET A 1 -10.46 7.98 14.87
C MET A 1 -10.97 9.05 13.92
N ALA A 2 -11.71 8.61 12.90
CA ALA A 2 -12.74 9.36 12.19
C ALA A 2 -13.41 8.32 11.29
N CYS A 3 -14.67 7.97 11.57
CA CYS A 3 -15.45 7.34 10.52
C CYS A 3 -15.49 8.31 9.33
N SER A 4 -15.62 7.83 8.09
CA SER A 4 -15.75 8.68 6.89
C SER A 4 -17.07 9.48 6.85
N HIS A 5 -17.80 9.54 7.96
CA HIS A 5 -18.93 10.42 8.21
C HIS A 5 -18.54 11.89 8.05
N ARG A 6 -18.81 12.41 6.85
CA ARG A 6 -19.01 13.83 6.63
C ARG A 6 -20.27 14.25 7.38
N LEU A 7 -20.12 15.04 8.43
CA LEU A 7 -21.22 15.72 9.10
C LEU A 7 -21.43 17.09 8.43
N GLN A 8 -22.68 17.51 8.28
CA GLN A 8 -23.05 18.73 7.57
C GLN A 8 -23.96 19.59 8.45
N THR A 9 -23.72 20.89 8.47
CA THR A 9 -24.64 21.86 9.09
C THR A 9 -25.87 22.07 8.22
N ARG A 10 -26.96 22.57 8.83
CA ARG A 10 -28.12 23.08 8.08
C ARG A 10 -27.69 24.22 7.13
N THR A 11 -28.14 24.19 5.88
CA THR A 11 -27.97 25.32 4.95
C THR A 11 -28.69 26.57 5.48
N VAL A 12 -27.98 27.69 5.59
CA VAL A 12 -28.57 29.01 5.87
C VAL A 12 -28.83 29.68 4.52
N LYS A 13 -30.09 30.06 4.24
CA LYS A 13 -30.47 30.65 2.96
C LYS A 13 -30.11 32.14 2.92
N ASN A 14 -29.61 32.62 1.78
CA ASN A 14 -29.40 34.03 1.45
C ASN A 14 -28.63 34.82 2.53
N SER A 15 -27.51 34.27 3.03
CA SER A 15 -26.66 34.96 4.01
C SER A 15 -25.17 34.81 3.68
N SER A 16 -24.48 35.95 3.58
CA SER A 16 -23.02 36.04 3.49
C SER A 16 -22.31 36.00 4.86
N SER A 17 -23.08 35.99 5.95
CA SER A 17 -22.58 35.85 7.33
C SER A 17 -23.44 34.82 8.09
N PRO A 18 -23.42 33.53 7.69
CA PRO A 18 -24.24 32.49 8.29
C PRO A 18 -23.79 32.16 9.73
N VAL A 19 -24.77 31.99 10.63
CA VAL A 19 -24.55 31.54 12.01
C VAL A 19 -25.24 30.19 12.19
N TRP A 20 -24.45 29.12 12.33
CA TRP A 20 -24.98 27.74 12.38
C TRP A 20 -25.27 27.21 13.78
N ASN A 21 -24.45 27.58 14.77
CA ASN A 21 -24.50 27.13 16.17
C ASN A 21 -24.86 25.64 16.33
N GLN A 22 -24.13 24.77 15.61
CA GLN A 22 -24.32 23.32 15.60
C GLN A 22 -23.04 22.63 16.07
N SER A 23 -23.16 21.81 17.11
CA SER A 23 -22.05 21.04 17.68
C SER A 23 -22.03 19.62 17.11
N PHE A 24 -20.84 19.13 16.77
CA PHE A 24 -20.62 17.76 16.30
C PHE A 24 -19.62 17.06 17.21
N HIS A 25 -19.83 15.77 17.44
CA HIS A 25 -18.99 14.98 18.35
C HIS A 25 -18.21 13.94 17.56
N PHE A 26 -16.89 13.96 17.70
CA PHE A 26 -15.99 12.99 17.10
C PHE A 26 -15.17 12.32 18.21
N ARG A 27 -15.27 10.98 18.32
CA ARG A 27 -14.32 10.20 19.10
C ARG A 27 -13.00 10.22 18.34
N ILE A 28 -11.88 10.52 19.01
CA ILE A 28 -10.52 10.51 18.44
C ILE A 28 -9.60 9.59 19.26
N HIS A 29 -8.46 9.18 18.70
CA HIS A 29 -7.51 8.32 19.42
C HIS A 29 -6.15 9.00 19.54
N ARG A 30 -5.60 9.03 20.76
CA ARG A 30 -4.40 9.81 21.13
C ARG A 30 -3.12 9.41 20.38
N GLN A 31 -3.00 8.15 19.97
CA GLN A 31 -1.82 7.64 19.22
C GLN A 31 -1.96 7.80 17.69
N LEU A 32 -2.94 8.57 17.21
CA LEU A 32 -3.12 8.88 15.80
C LEU A 32 -2.93 10.36 15.54
N LYS A 33 -2.37 10.70 14.36
CA LYS A 33 -2.63 12.01 13.75
C LYS A 33 -4.12 12.09 13.43
N ASN A 34 -4.83 13.04 14.04
CA ASN A 34 -6.25 13.26 13.79
C ASN A 34 -6.41 14.64 13.11
N VAL A 35 -6.47 14.64 11.78
CA VAL A 35 -6.73 15.87 10.99
C VAL A 35 -8.22 15.97 10.72
N MET A 36 -8.81 17.12 11.03
CA MET A 36 -10.18 17.47 10.70
C MET A 36 -10.18 18.33 9.43
N GLU A 37 -10.99 17.95 8.44
CA GLU A 37 -11.22 18.75 7.23
C GLU A 37 -12.52 19.54 7.39
N LEU A 38 -12.41 20.86 7.35
CA LEU A 38 -13.52 21.81 7.43
C LEU A 38 -13.74 22.41 6.05
N LYS A 39 -14.94 22.23 5.49
CA LYS A 39 -15.31 22.79 4.18
C LYS A 39 -16.60 23.60 4.28
N VAL A 40 -16.57 24.80 3.71
CA VAL A 40 -17.74 25.66 3.53
C VAL A 40 -18.05 25.71 2.04
N PHE A 41 -19.32 25.60 1.71
CA PHE A 41 -19.84 25.64 0.35
C PHE A 41 -20.96 26.66 0.26
N ASP A 42 -21.08 27.35 -0.87
CA ASP A 42 -22.35 27.96 -1.26
C ASP A 42 -23.21 26.89 -1.95
N ARG A 43 -24.52 26.92 -1.71
CA ARG A 43 -25.42 25.86 -2.15
C ARG A 43 -26.34 26.35 -3.26
N ASP A 44 -26.00 25.94 -4.47
CA ASP A 44 -26.80 26.20 -5.65
C ASP A 44 -27.96 25.21 -5.82
N LEU A 45 -28.97 25.65 -6.58
CA LEU A 45 -30.14 24.84 -6.95
C LEU A 45 -30.04 24.24 -8.36
N VAL A 46 -29.03 24.63 -9.15
CA VAL A 46 -28.91 24.33 -10.59
C VAL A 46 -27.49 23.90 -10.96
N THR A 47 -26.49 24.61 -10.43
CA THR A 47 -25.06 24.26 -10.46
C THR A 47 -24.68 23.37 -9.27
N GLY A 48 -23.47 22.80 -9.30
CA GLY A 48 -22.92 22.10 -8.14
C GLY A 48 -22.42 23.08 -7.09
N ASP A 49 -22.52 22.70 -5.80
CA ASP A 49 -22.11 23.54 -4.66
C ASP A 49 -20.66 24.08 -4.79
N ASP A 50 -20.52 25.41 -4.85
CA ASP A 50 -19.23 26.08 -5.02
C ASP A 50 -18.41 26.10 -3.71
N PRO A 51 -17.14 25.65 -3.70
CA PRO A 51 -16.31 25.59 -2.50
C PRO A 51 -15.80 26.98 -2.08
N VAL A 52 -16.27 27.47 -0.93
CA VAL A 52 -15.92 28.78 -0.35
C VAL A 52 -14.70 28.69 0.58
N LEU A 53 -14.56 27.57 1.31
CA LEU A 53 -13.42 27.32 2.21
C LEU A 53 -13.06 25.84 2.23
N SER A 54 -11.77 25.53 2.34
CA SER A 54 -11.29 24.19 2.68
C SER A 54 -10.05 24.29 3.57
N VAL A 55 -10.17 23.87 4.84
CA VAL A 55 -9.10 23.96 5.84
C VAL A 55 -8.86 22.61 6.50
N LEU A 56 -7.58 22.32 6.77
CA LEU A 56 -7.15 21.14 7.53
C LEU A 56 -6.66 21.59 8.91
N PHE A 57 -7.30 21.09 9.96
CA PHE A 57 -6.95 21.38 11.35
C PHE A 57 -6.40 20.13 12.04
N ASP A 58 -5.21 20.22 12.65
CA ASP A 58 -4.64 19.11 13.43
C ASP A 58 -5.20 19.12 14.86
N ALA A 59 -6.15 18.23 15.13
CA ALA A 59 -6.75 18.07 16.45
C ALA A 59 -5.75 17.53 17.50
N GLY A 60 -4.57 17.06 17.08
CA GLY A 60 -3.45 16.78 18.00
C GLY A 60 -2.88 18.02 18.69
N THR A 61 -3.24 19.24 18.23
CA THR A 61 -2.86 20.50 18.90
C THR A 61 -3.84 20.91 20.01
N LEU A 62 -4.93 20.17 20.23
CA LEU A 62 -5.90 20.43 21.30
C LEU A 62 -5.41 19.85 22.64
N ARG A 63 -5.77 20.53 23.73
CA ARG A 63 -5.55 20.04 25.10
C ARG A 63 -6.85 19.54 25.70
N ALA A 64 -6.79 18.43 26.44
CA ALA A 64 -7.97 17.84 27.04
C ALA A 64 -8.50 18.71 28.19
N GLY A 65 -9.81 18.97 28.20
CA GLY A 65 -10.49 19.82 29.19
C GLY A 65 -10.50 21.32 28.85
N GLU A 66 -9.77 21.76 27.83
CA GLU A 66 -9.76 23.15 27.37
C GLU A 66 -10.74 23.35 26.19
N PHE A 67 -11.41 24.51 26.16
CA PHE A 67 -12.12 25.02 24.99
C PHE A 67 -11.17 25.92 24.20
N ARG A 68 -11.14 25.77 22.87
CA ARG A 68 -10.27 26.53 21.97
C ARG A 68 -11.06 27.02 20.76
N CYS A 69 -11.27 28.33 20.69
CA CYS A 69 -11.85 28.98 19.52
C CYS A 69 -10.76 29.26 18.47
N GLU A 70 -11.00 28.83 17.25
CA GLU A 70 -10.17 29.10 16.07
C GLU A 70 -10.94 29.94 15.06
N SER A 71 -10.22 30.81 14.35
CA SER A 71 -10.76 31.70 13.31
C SER A 71 -10.00 31.45 12.00
N PHE A 72 -10.59 30.71 11.09
CA PHE A 72 -9.99 30.38 9.79
C PHE A 72 -10.38 31.41 8.73
N SER A 73 -9.41 32.10 8.12
CA SER A 73 -9.68 33.11 7.07
C SER A 73 -10.06 32.46 5.74
N LEU A 74 -11.02 33.06 5.02
CA LEU A 74 -11.48 32.57 3.72
C LEU A 74 -10.56 32.95 2.55
N SER A 75 -9.89 34.09 2.66
CA SER A 75 -8.97 34.60 1.63
C SER A 75 -7.63 35.04 2.26
N PRO A 76 -6.52 35.05 1.48
CA PRO A 76 -5.26 35.65 1.92
C PRO A 76 -5.37 37.14 2.25
N GLN A 77 -6.35 37.85 1.66
CA GLN A 77 -6.67 39.25 1.97
C GLN A 77 -7.48 39.43 3.27
N GLY A 78 -8.01 38.35 3.86
CA GLY A 78 -8.71 38.39 5.15
C GLY A 78 -10.20 38.74 5.09
N GLU A 79 -10.79 38.83 3.89
CA GLU A 79 -12.23 38.95 3.70
C GLU A 79 -12.91 37.59 3.97
N GLY A 80 -13.77 37.56 4.99
CA GLY A 80 -14.49 36.36 5.45
C GLY A 80 -13.68 35.49 6.44
N ARG A 81 -14.36 34.99 7.48
CA ARG A 81 -13.78 34.07 8.49
C ARG A 81 -14.79 32.99 8.88
N LEU A 82 -14.30 31.78 9.14
CA LEU A 82 -15.03 30.70 9.79
C LEU A 82 -14.53 30.57 11.24
N GLU A 83 -15.42 30.82 12.20
CA GLU A 83 -15.15 30.63 13.62
C GLU A 83 -15.63 29.24 14.07
N VAL A 84 -14.77 28.49 14.76
CA VAL A 84 -15.07 27.15 15.28
C VAL A 84 -14.52 27.01 16.70
N GLU A 85 -15.35 26.57 17.63
CA GLU A 85 -14.91 26.17 18.98
C GLU A 85 -14.66 24.66 19.04
N PHE A 86 -13.50 24.27 19.55
CA PHE A 86 -13.13 22.88 19.80
C PHE A 86 -13.03 22.61 21.30
N CYS A 87 -13.57 21.48 21.75
CA CYS A 87 -13.37 20.95 23.09
C CYS A 87 -12.90 19.49 22.98
N LEU A 88 -11.75 19.16 23.59
CA LEU A 88 -11.26 17.79 23.66
C LEU A 88 -11.58 17.21 25.05
N GLN A 89 -12.30 16.10 25.10
CA GLN A 89 -12.64 15.41 26.35
C GLN A 89 -12.00 14.03 26.39
N SER A 90 -11.52 13.62 27.58
CA SER A 90 -11.00 12.27 27.79
C SER A 90 -12.15 11.32 28.13
N LEU A 91 -12.31 10.27 27.34
CA LEU A 91 -13.20 9.15 27.65
C LEU A 91 -12.44 8.11 28.49
N ALA A 92 -13.14 7.42 29.38
CA ALA A 92 -12.56 6.25 30.08
C ALA A 92 -12.13 5.18 29.07
N ASP A 93 -10.91 4.67 29.23
CA ASP A 93 -10.23 3.85 28.23
C ASP A 93 -10.93 2.48 28.09
N ARG A 94 -11.71 2.28 27.01
CA ARG A 94 -12.40 1.02 26.72
C ARG A 94 -11.46 -0.01 26.06
N GLY A 95 -10.28 -0.20 26.64
CA GLY A 95 -9.33 -1.27 26.31
C GLY A 95 -9.12 -1.49 24.81
N GLU A 96 -8.94 -0.42 24.04
CA GLU A 96 -8.88 -0.50 22.58
C GLU A 96 -7.62 -1.25 22.12
N TRP A 97 -7.78 -2.47 21.57
CA TRP A 97 -6.64 -3.21 21.02
C TRP A 97 -6.22 -2.60 19.67
N LEU A 98 -4.97 -2.16 19.62
CA LEU A 98 -4.31 -1.67 18.43
C LEU A 98 -2.89 -2.26 18.32
N VAL A 99 -2.39 -2.36 17.10
CA VAL A 99 -0.99 -2.74 16.82
C VAL A 99 -0.36 -1.62 16.01
N SER A 100 0.88 -1.27 16.32
CA SER A 100 1.59 -0.15 15.67
C SER A 100 3.09 -0.36 15.64
N ASN A 101 3.74 0.12 14.58
CA ASN A 101 5.19 0.29 14.49
C ASN A 101 5.63 1.75 14.79
N GLY A 102 4.74 2.58 15.33
CA GLY A 102 4.95 4.01 15.56
C GLY A 102 4.57 4.91 14.38
N VAL A 103 4.41 4.38 13.17
CA VAL A 103 4.01 5.15 11.97
C VAL A 103 2.64 4.71 11.44
N LEU A 104 2.38 3.42 11.35
CA LEU A 104 1.08 2.85 11.00
C LEU A 104 0.36 2.33 12.25
N VAL A 105 -0.97 2.31 12.22
CA VAL A 105 -1.80 1.70 13.27
C VAL A 105 -2.85 0.79 12.64
N ALA A 106 -2.87 -0.47 13.10
CA ALA A 106 -3.91 -1.46 12.83
C ALA A 106 -4.89 -1.53 14.00
N TRP A 107 -6.17 -1.68 13.69
CA TRP A 107 -7.26 -1.77 14.67
C TRP A 107 -7.83 -3.19 14.72
N GLU A 108 -8.30 -3.63 15.90
CA GLU A 108 -9.12 -4.84 15.99
C GLU A 108 -10.39 -4.72 15.14
N LEU A 109 -10.67 -5.75 14.33
CA LEU A 109 -11.87 -5.84 13.51
C LEU A 109 -12.95 -6.68 14.19
N SER A 110 -14.15 -6.10 14.28
CA SER A 110 -15.40 -6.84 14.46
C SER A 110 -15.93 -7.30 13.10
N CYS A 111 -16.36 -8.56 13.01
CA CYS A 111 -17.15 -9.07 11.90
C CYS A 111 -18.62 -9.13 12.33
N LEU A 112 -19.51 -8.46 11.59
CA LEU A 112 -20.95 -8.61 11.71
C LEU A 112 -21.45 -9.53 10.61
N HIS A 113 -22.08 -10.63 10.99
CA HIS A 113 -22.87 -11.47 10.09
C HIS A 113 -24.33 -11.03 10.16
N VAL A 114 -24.96 -10.85 9.01
CA VAL A 114 -26.40 -10.59 8.89
C VAL A 114 -27.00 -11.63 7.96
N GLN A 115 -28.05 -12.31 8.40
CA GLN A 115 -28.86 -13.20 7.56
C GLN A 115 -30.27 -12.65 7.48
N LEU A 116 -30.87 -12.70 6.29
CA LEU A 116 -32.24 -12.24 6.03
C LEU A 116 -33.15 -13.45 5.88
N GLU A 117 -34.26 -13.47 6.60
CA GLU A 117 -35.23 -14.56 6.61
C GLU A 117 -36.64 -14.02 6.33
N GLU A 118 -37.33 -14.65 5.39
CA GLU A 118 -38.77 -14.42 5.19
C GLU A 118 -39.54 -15.12 6.31
N THR A 119 -40.56 -14.46 6.85
CA THR A 119 -41.38 -14.97 7.95
C THR A 119 -42.86 -14.90 7.62
N GLY A 120 -43.31 -15.77 6.71
CA GLY A 120 -44.71 -15.98 6.35
C GLY A 120 -44.91 -17.13 5.34
N ASP A 121 -46.14 -17.64 5.24
CA ASP A 121 -46.54 -18.73 4.31
C ASP A 121 -46.99 -18.23 2.91
N GLN A 122 -46.78 -16.95 2.58
CA GLN A 122 -47.24 -16.35 1.32
C GLN A 122 -46.11 -16.15 0.30
N LYS A 123 -46.48 -16.18 -0.99
CA LYS A 123 -45.54 -16.20 -2.12
C LYS A 123 -44.82 -14.88 -2.31
N SER A 124 -43.52 -14.86 -2.00
CA SER A 124 -42.45 -14.14 -2.71
C SER A 124 -42.84 -12.78 -3.32
N SER A 125 -42.96 -11.76 -2.49
CA SER A 125 -42.61 -10.40 -2.92
C SER A 125 -41.09 -10.31 -3.01
N GLU A 126 -40.53 -9.89 -4.15
CA GLU A 126 -39.08 -9.70 -4.33
C GLU A 126 -38.57 -8.45 -3.59
N HIS A 127 -38.78 -8.39 -2.27
CA HIS A 127 -38.37 -7.25 -1.46
C HIS A 127 -36.85 -7.09 -1.54
N ARG A 128 -36.41 -5.95 -2.08
CA ARG A 128 -35.00 -5.59 -2.13
C ARG A 128 -34.64 -4.78 -0.90
N VAL A 129 -33.63 -5.21 -0.18
CA VAL A 129 -33.08 -4.49 0.97
C VAL A 129 -31.67 -3.99 0.68
N GLN A 130 -31.35 -2.85 1.28
CA GLN A 130 -29.99 -2.32 1.34
C GLN A 130 -29.51 -2.34 2.80
N LEU A 131 -28.41 -3.06 3.03
CA LEU A 131 -27.72 -3.20 4.31
C LEU A 131 -26.50 -2.28 4.31
N VAL A 132 -26.44 -1.37 5.29
CA VAL A 132 -25.36 -0.38 5.41
C VAL A 132 -24.77 -0.42 6.81
N VAL A 133 -23.47 -0.73 6.89
CA VAL A 133 -22.65 -0.55 8.09
C VAL A 133 -21.60 0.52 7.77
N PRO A 134 -21.77 1.77 8.22
CA PRO A 134 -20.91 2.87 7.78
C PRO A 134 -19.44 2.70 8.21
N GLY A 135 -18.53 2.78 7.24
CA GLY A 135 -17.10 2.58 7.47
C GLY A 135 -16.68 1.11 7.62
N SER A 136 -17.54 0.17 7.21
CA SER A 136 -17.14 -1.21 6.94
C SER A 136 -16.27 -1.34 5.68
N CYS A 137 -15.54 -2.45 5.56
CA CYS A 137 -14.72 -2.76 4.39
C CYS A 137 -15.55 -2.95 3.11
N GLU A 138 -16.73 -3.56 3.24
CA GLU A 138 -17.59 -3.98 2.13
C GLU A 138 -18.45 -2.84 1.58
N GLY A 139 -18.70 -1.79 2.39
CA GLY A 139 -19.64 -0.72 2.02
C GLY A 139 -21.10 -1.19 2.02
N PRO A 140 -22.01 -0.43 1.39
CA PRO A 140 -23.42 -0.82 1.21
C PRO A 140 -23.55 -2.14 0.43
N GLN A 141 -24.39 -3.06 0.91
CA GLN A 141 -24.72 -4.31 0.22
C GLN A 141 -26.22 -4.34 -0.10
N GLU A 142 -26.58 -4.71 -1.33
CA GLU A 142 -27.98 -4.86 -1.77
C GLU A 142 -28.31 -6.32 -2.07
N ALA A 143 -29.52 -6.75 -1.68
CA ALA A 143 -29.96 -8.12 -1.85
C ALA A 143 -31.49 -8.24 -1.82
N SER A 144 -32.02 -9.35 -2.34
CA SER A 144 -33.41 -9.75 -2.11
C SER A 144 -33.52 -10.49 -0.77
N VAL A 145 -34.67 -10.41 -0.09
CA VAL A 145 -34.90 -11.21 1.13
C VAL A 145 -34.75 -12.72 0.79
N GLY A 146 -34.26 -13.51 1.75
CA GLY A 146 -33.93 -14.92 1.56
C GLY A 146 -32.60 -15.21 0.86
N THR A 147 -31.91 -14.22 0.28
CA THR A 147 -30.64 -14.43 -0.43
C THR A 147 -29.39 -14.39 0.47
N GLY A 148 -29.15 -15.47 1.22
CA GLY A 148 -27.82 -15.76 1.82
C GLY A 148 -27.43 -14.97 3.07
N THR A 149 -26.11 -14.92 3.33
CA THR A 149 -25.52 -14.31 4.55
C THR A 149 -24.53 -13.20 4.17
N PHE A 150 -24.79 -12.00 4.67
CA PHE A 150 -23.97 -10.80 4.51
C PHE A 150 -22.92 -10.72 5.59
N ARG A 151 -21.79 -10.09 5.28
CA ARG A 151 -20.66 -9.89 6.20
C ARG A 151 -20.20 -8.45 6.12
N PHE A 152 -19.92 -7.86 7.27
CA PHE A 152 -19.37 -6.51 7.40
C PHE A 152 -18.19 -6.51 8.37
N HIS A 153 -17.00 -6.14 7.89
CA HIS A 153 -15.81 -5.97 8.71
C HIS A 153 -15.64 -4.50 9.08
N CYS A 154 -15.67 -4.21 10.37
CA CYS A 154 -15.65 -2.86 10.92
C CYS A 154 -14.68 -2.74 12.11
N PRO A 155 -13.99 -1.61 12.31
CA PRO A 155 -13.14 -1.41 13.48
C PRO A 155 -13.96 -1.46 14.78
N ALA A 156 -13.56 -2.33 15.71
CA ALA A 156 -14.33 -2.65 16.92
C ALA A 156 -14.55 -1.44 17.85
N CYS A 157 -13.67 -0.44 17.78
CA CYS A 157 -13.73 0.79 18.56
C CYS A 157 -14.73 1.84 18.03
N TRP A 158 -15.25 1.69 16.80
CA TRP A 158 -16.17 2.68 16.22
C TRP A 158 -17.60 2.39 16.71
N GLU A 159 -18.26 3.42 17.23
CA GLU A 159 -19.69 3.38 17.55
C GLU A 159 -20.47 3.49 16.24
N GLN A 160 -20.75 2.33 15.64
CA GLN A 160 -21.45 2.18 14.36
C GLN A 160 -22.87 1.63 14.57
N GLU A 161 -23.71 1.82 13.58
CA GLU A 161 -25.07 1.29 13.50
C GLU A 161 -25.21 0.45 12.22
N LEU A 162 -25.87 -0.71 12.31
CA LEU A 162 -26.43 -1.37 11.14
C LEU A 162 -27.70 -0.62 10.73
N SER A 163 -27.72 -0.09 9.52
CA SER A 163 -28.93 0.44 8.88
C SER A 163 -29.45 -0.56 7.86
N ILE A 164 -30.74 -0.88 7.92
CA ILE A 164 -31.44 -1.71 6.93
C ILE A 164 -32.55 -0.86 6.31
N HIS A 165 -32.57 -0.76 4.99
CA HIS A 165 -33.56 -0.02 4.22
C HIS A 165 -34.33 -0.98 3.31
N LEU A 166 -35.66 -0.89 3.30
CA LEU A 166 -36.52 -1.54 2.30
C LEU A 166 -36.63 -0.62 1.07
N GLN A 167 -36.27 -1.10 -0.13
CA GLN A 167 -36.35 -0.29 -1.35
C GLN A 167 -37.80 0.03 -1.75
N ASP A 168 -38.74 -0.88 -1.46
CA ASP A 168 -40.17 -0.72 -1.76
C ASP A 168 -40.90 0.19 -0.76
N ALA A 169 -40.29 0.43 0.41
CA ALA A 169 -40.85 1.22 1.50
C ALA A 169 -39.74 2.10 2.14
N PRO A 170 -39.28 3.18 1.46
CA PRO A 170 -38.13 3.97 1.91
C PRO A 170 -38.34 4.72 3.25
N GLU A 171 -39.57 4.82 3.74
CA GLU A 171 -39.87 5.33 5.08
C GLU A 171 -39.63 4.28 6.19
N GLU A 172 -39.51 2.99 5.84
CA GLU A 172 -39.20 1.90 6.76
C GLU A 172 -37.69 1.63 6.82
N GLN A 173 -37.03 2.31 7.76
CA GLN A 173 -35.64 2.07 8.10
C GLN A 173 -35.49 1.45 9.50
N LEU A 174 -34.78 0.33 9.58
CA LEU A 174 -34.31 -0.22 10.86
C LEU A 174 -32.88 0.25 11.13
N LYS A 175 -32.62 0.79 12.33
CA LYS A 175 -31.27 1.12 12.81
C LYS A 175 -30.95 0.36 14.09
N VAL A 176 -29.79 -0.29 14.14
CA VAL A 176 -29.34 -1.09 15.29
C VAL A 176 -27.90 -0.75 15.65
N PRO A 177 -27.65 -0.11 16.81
CA PRO A 177 -26.30 0.14 17.30
C PRO A 177 -25.51 -1.16 17.50
N LEU A 178 -24.32 -1.27 16.91
CA LEU A 178 -23.44 -2.44 17.03
C LEU A 178 -22.86 -2.62 18.45
N SER A 179 -23.08 -1.65 19.34
CA SER A 179 -22.83 -1.70 20.78
C SER A 179 -23.91 -2.46 21.56
N ALA A 180 -25.15 -2.51 21.03
CA ALA A 180 -26.27 -3.23 21.64
C ALA A 180 -26.29 -4.73 21.27
N LEU A 181 -25.51 -5.13 20.25
CA LEU A 181 -25.41 -6.53 19.82
C LEU A 181 -24.40 -7.31 20.68
N PRO A 182 -24.82 -8.30 21.49
CA PRO A 182 -23.91 -9.15 22.26
C PRO A 182 -22.98 -9.97 21.36
N SER A 183 -21.70 -10.04 21.74
CA SER A 183 -20.69 -10.79 20.99
C SER A 183 -20.97 -12.30 21.07
N GLY A 184 -20.87 -12.98 19.92
CA GLY A 184 -21.05 -14.42 19.78
C GLY A 184 -22.51 -14.90 19.76
N GLN A 185 -23.48 -14.06 20.11
CA GLN A 185 -24.92 -14.39 20.14
C GLN A 185 -25.63 -13.92 18.86
N VAL A 186 -26.74 -14.58 18.54
CA VAL A 186 -27.63 -14.21 17.43
C VAL A 186 -28.78 -13.36 17.97
N VAL A 187 -29.00 -12.19 17.39
CA VAL A 187 -30.12 -11.30 17.68
C VAL A 187 -31.08 -11.32 16.51
N ARG A 188 -32.35 -11.68 16.75
CA ARG A 188 -33.42 -11.55 15.76
C ARG A 188 -34.03 -10.16 15.84
N LEU A 189 -34.09 -9.49 14.70
CA LEU A 189 -34.69 -8.18 14.49
C LEU A 189 -35.89 -8.35 13.56
N VAL A 190 -36.98 -7.63 13.80
CA VAL A 190 -38.22 -7.70 13.02
C VAL A 190 -38.65 -6.28 12.67
N PHE A 191 -39.14 -6.05 11.45
CA PHE A 191 -39.60 -4.73 11.03
C PHE A 191 -40.92 -4.37 11.75
N PRO A 192 -41.14 -3.09 12.15
CA PRO A 192 -42.32 -2.73 12.95
C PRO A 192 -43.65 -2.89 12.23
N THR A 193 -43.70 -2.57 10.94
CA THR A 193 -44.93 -2.57 10.11
C THR A 193 -45.06 -3.82 9.25
N SER A 194 -43.95 -4.40 8.78
CA SER A 194 -43.93 -5.69 8.10
C SER A 194 -43.41 -6.80 9.02
N GLN A 195 -44.32 -7.64 9.52
CA GLN A 195 -43.96 -8.85 10.29
C GLN A 195 -43.33 -9.96 9.43
N GLU A 196 -43.20 -9.74 8.12
CA GLU A 196 -42.81 -10.73 7.12
C GLU A 196 -41.30 -10.79 6.87
N VAL A 197 -40.52 -9.84 7.41
CA VAL A 197 -39.06 -9.84 7.30
C VAL A 197 -38.42 -9.88 8.69
N ALA A 198 -37.68 -10.95 8.95
CA ALA A 198 -36.77 -11.05 10.09
C ALA A 198 -35.31 -11.00 9.61
N SER A 199 -34.44 -10.39 10.42
CA SER A 199 -33.00 -10.49 10.22
C SER A 199 -32.31 -11.04 11.47
N GLN A 200 -31.34 -11.93 11.26
CA GLN A 200 -30.51 -12.50 12.31
C GLN A 200 -29.12 -11.87 12.24
N GLY A 201 -28.76 -11.10 13.27
CA GLY A 201 -27.45 -10.47 13.40
C GLY A 201 -26.56 -11.20 14.40
N ARG A 202 -25.34 -11.58 14.00
CA ARG A 202 -24.30 -12.13 14.90
C ARG A 202 -23.01 -11.35 14.80
N LYS A 203 -22.59 -10.71 15.89
CA LYS A 203 -21.29 -10.03 16.00
C LYS A 203 -20.23 -11.03 16.48
N GLN A 204 -19.07 -11.07 15.83
CA GLN A 204 -17.94 -11.90 16.24
C GLN A 204 -16.64 -11.09 16.16
N ALA A 205 -15.79 -11.19 17.19
CA ALA A 205 -14.42 -10.67 17.13
C ALA A 205 -13.58 -11.59 16.21
N ARG A 206 -12.85 -11.01 15.25
CA ARG A 206 -11.98 -11.79 14.35
C ARG A 206 -10.60 -12.01 14.99
N LEU A 207 -9.91 -13.08 14.58
CA LEU A 207 -8.60 -13.46 15.13
C LEU A 207 -7.58 -12.32 15.03
N ARG A 208 -6.67 -12.24 16.02
CA ARG A 208 -5.78 -11.09 16.28
C ARG A 208 -4.55 -10.98 15.37
N GLU A 209 -4.42 -11.86 14.39
CA GLU A 209 -3.22 -11.99 13.57
C GLU A 209 -3.30 -11.09 12.33
N LEU A 210 -2.27 -10.26 12.14
CA LEU A 210 -2.15 -9.36 11.00
C LEU A 210 -1.44 -10.08 9.86
N ALA A 211 -2.00 -10.00 8.66
CA ALA A 211 -1.33 -10.46 7.45
C ALA A 211 -0.29 -9.46 6.94
N VAL A 212 -0.34 -8.22 7.42
CA VAL A 212 0.68 -7.18 7.19
C VAL A 212 1.64 -7.13 8.38
N ARG A 213 2.91 -7.45 8.14
CA ARG A 213 4.01 -7.25 9.09
C ARG A 213 4.26 -5.75 9.28
N LEU A 214 4.30 -5.30 10.53
CA LEU A 214 4.62 -3.92 10.90
C LEU A 214 5.99 -3.86 11.58
N GLY A 215 7.01 -3.42 10.87
CA GLY A 215 8.39 -3.26 11.37
C GLY A 215 9.33 -2.66 10.33
N PHE A 216 10.36 -1.96 10.81
CA PHE A 216 11.38 -1.30 9.97
C PHE A 216 12.66 -2.13 9.74
N GLY A 217 12.85 -3.19 10.52
CA GLY A 217 13.95 -4.15 10.30
C GLY A 217 13.57 -5.25 9.31
N PRO A 218 14.56 -5.99 8.78
CA PRO A 218 14.37 -7.18 7.95
C PRO A 218 13.42 -8.21 8.58
N CYS A 219 12.69 -8.96 7.76
CA CYS A 219 11.91 -10.12 8.21
C CYS A 219 12.80 -11.23 8.79
N ALA A 220 12.19 -12.20 9.49
CA ALA A 220 12.93 -13.30 10.12
C ALA A 220 13.60 -14.20 9.07
N GLU A 221 12.96 -14.35 7.90
CA GLU A 221 13.42 -15.09 6.74
C GLU A 221 14.68 -14.46 6.14
N GLU A 222 14.71 -13.13 6.02
CA GLU A 222 15.88 -12.38 5.57
C GLU A 222 17.02 -12.40 6.59
N GLN A 223 16.73 -12.28 7.89
CA GLN A 223 17.75 -12.43 8.93
C GLN A 223 18.38 -13.83 8.89
N ALA A 224 17.56 -14.87 8.75
CA ALA A 224 18.04 -16.24 8.59
C ALA A 224 18.81 -16.45 7.28
N PHE A 225 18.41 -15.78 6.18
CA PHE A 225 19.18 -15.76 4.94
C PHE A 225 20.55 -15.12 5.15
N LEU A 226 20.64 -13.97 5.81
CA LEU A 226 21.90 -13.27 6.06
C LEU A 226 22.89 -14.14 6.83
N SER A 227 22.46 -14.82 7.90
CA SER A 227 23.34 -15.74 8.64
C SER A 227 23.89 -16.88 7.77
N ARG A 228 23.12 -17.39 6.80
CA ARG A 228 23.60 -18.39 5.83
C ARG A 228 24.52 -17.76 4.78
N ARG A 229 24.12 -16.64 4.16
CA ARG A 229 24.87 -15.98 3.09
C ARG A 229 26.22 -15.48 3.58
N LYS A 230 26.31 -14.97 4.81
CA LYS A 230 27.57 -14.56 5.45
C LYS A 230 28.61 -15.68 5.45
N GLN A 231 28.24 -16.94 5.67
CA GLN A 231 29.18 -18.07 5.63
C GLN A 231 29.82 -18.24 4.24
N VAL A 232 29.02 -18.08 3.18
CA VAL A 232 29.49 -18.10 1.78
C VAL A 232 30.38 -16.89 1.49
N VAL A 233 29.96 -15.68 1.92
CA VAL A 233 30.70 -14.43 1.74
C VAL A 233 32.06 -14.47 2.48
N ALA A 234 32.13 -15.03 3.69
CA ALA A 234 33.38 -15.18 4.44
C ALA A 234 34.40 -16.06 3.71
N ALA A 235 33.96 -17.21 3.18
CA ALA A 235 34.81 -18.09 2.40
C ALA A 235 35.30 -17.42 1.11
N ALA A 236 34.41 -16.74 0.39
CA ALA A 236 34.74 -16.02 -0.84
C ALA A 236 35.70 -14.85 -0.61
N LEU A 237 35.48 -14.03 0.43
CA LEU A 237 36.37 -12.93 0.80
C LEU A 237 37.75 -13.41 1.21
N ARG A 238 37.83 -14.49 2.00
CA ARG A 238 39.10 -15.11 2.38
C ARG A 238 39.92 -15.54 1.16
N GLN A 239 39.26 -16.13 0.16
CA GLN A 239 39.91 -16.51 -1.09
C GLN A 239 40.30 -15.29 -1.96
N ALA A 240 39.39 -14.33 -2.14
CA ALA A 240 39.59 -13.17 -3.00
C ALA A 240 40.66 -12.20 -2.48
N LEU A 241 40.75 -12.02 -1.17
CA LEU A 241 41.70 -11.11 -0.50
C LEU A 241 42.93 -11.83 0.08
N GLN A 242 43.02 -13.17 -0.05
CA GLN A 242 44.10 -14.02 0.47
C GLN A 242 44.33 -13.81 1.99
N LEU A 243 43.26 -13.89 2.78
CA LEU A 243 43.33 -13.66 4.23
C LEU A 243 43.88 -14.89 4.98
N ASP A 244 44.84 -14.63 5.88
CA ASP A 244 45.53 -15.67 6.66
C ASP A 244 44.61 -16.35 7.71
N GLY A 245 43.56 -15.66 8.17
CA GLY A 245 42.64 -16.14 9.21
C GLY A 245 41.19 -16.31 8.74
N ASP A 246 40.36 -16.89 9.62
CA ASP A 246 38.90 -16.96 9.43
C ASP A 246 38.23 -15.64 9.84
N VAL A 247 37.36 -15.13 8.96
CA VAL A 247 36.61 -13.88 9.15
C VAL A 247 35.45 -14.10 10.12
N GLN A 248 35.37 -13.31 11.20
CA GLN A 248 34.29 -13.40 12.19
C GLN A 248 32.98 -12.80 11.67
N GLU A 249 31.83 -13.21 12.24
CA GLU A 249 30.52 -12.88 11.66
C GLU A 249 30.19 -11.38 11.62
N ASP A 250 30.78 -10.60 12.52
CA ASP A 250 30.71 -9.15 12.63
C ASP A 250 31.70 -8.40 11.72
N GLU A 251 32.76 -9.07 11.26
CA GLU A 251 33.75 -8.54 10.32
C GLU A 251 33.29 -8.65 8.85
N ILE A 252 32.31 -9.51 8.56
CA ILE A 252 31.83 -9.79 7.19
C ILE A 252 31.06 -8.57 6.63
N PRO A 253 31.57 -7.88 5.59
CA PRO A 253 30.88 -6.74 4.98
C PRO A 253 29.64 -7.21 4.19
N VAL A 254 28.56 -6.44 4.32
CA VAL A 254 27.36 -6.62 3.49
C VAL A 254 27.58 -5.91 2.15
N VAL A 255 27.95 -6.66 1.13
CA VAL A 255 28.15 -6.14 -0.24
C VAL A 255 26.86 -6.25 -1.05
N ALA A 256 26.52 -5.20 -1.80
CA ALA A 256 25.35 -5.17 -2.68
C ALA A 256 25.73 -4.78 -4.11
N ILE A 257 25.17 -5.48 -5.10
CA ILE A 257 25.12 -5.03 -6.50
C ILE A 257 23.86 -4.18 -6.68
N MET A 258 23.98 -3.02 -7.33
CA MET A 258 22.83 -2.16 -7.68
C MET A 258 22.73 -2.01 -9.20
N ALA A 259 21.68 -2.58 -9.80
CA ALA A 259 21.48 -2.60 -11.25
C ALA A 259 20.33 -1.67 -11.70
N THR A 260 20.68 -0.71 -12.55
CA THR A 260 19.77 0.36 -13.01
C THR A 260 18.86 -0.09 -14.16
N GLY A 261 17.82 0.71 -14.45
CA GLY A 261 16.91 0.47 -15.57
C GLY A 261 17.51 0.75 -16.95
N GLY A 262 16.89 0.18 -17.99
CA GLY A 262 17.31 0.39 -19.38
C GLY A 262 16.84 -0.65 -20.40
N GLY A 263 15.74 -1.37 -20.11
CA GLY A 263 15.22 -2.44 -20.97
C GLY A 263 16.25 -3.53 -21.29
N ILE A 264 16.22 -4.05 -22.52
CA ILE A 264 17.12 -5.14 -22.97
C ILE A 264 18.60 -4.76 -22.79
N ARG A 265 18.98 -3.49 -22.97
CA ARG A 265 20.36 -3.03 -22.76
C ARG A 265 20.83 -3.28 -21.33
N ALA A 266 20.00 -2.94 -20.33
CA ALA A 266 20.32 -3.17 -18.93
C ALA A 266 20.34 -4.68 -18.61
N MET A 267 19.38 -5.43 -19.13
CA MET A 267 19.33 -6.90 -19.01
C MET A 267 20.62 -7.56 -19.52
N THR A 268 21.02 -7.29 -20.78
CA THR A 268 22.22 -7.87 -21.40
C THR A 268 23.51 -7.41 -20.69
N SER A 269 23.59 -6.13 -20.30
CA SER A 269 24.72 -5.60 -19.54
C SER A 269 24.88 -6.30 -18.19
N LEU A 270 23.79 -6.58 -17.48
CA LEU A 270 23.82 -7.23 -16.18
C LEU A 270 24.31 -8.68 -16.27
N TYR A 271 23.90 -9.45 -17.30
CA TYR A 271 24.45 -10.79 -17.52
C TYR A 271 25.98 -10.77 -17.70
N GLY A 272 26.51 -9.85 -18.52
CA GLY A 272 27.95 -9.71 -18.71
C GLY A 272 28.70 -9.28 -17.44
N GLN A 273 28.10 -8.39 -16.64
CA GLN A 273 28.66 -7.98 -15.34
C GLN A 273 28.69 -9.12 -14.33
N LEU A 274 27.62 -9.93 -14.26
CA LEU A 274 27.56 -11.10 -13.38
C LEU A 274 28.51 -12.22 -13.82
N ALA A 275 28.67 -12.44 -15.13
CA ALA A 275 29.68 -13.34 -15.68
C ALA A 275 31.09 -12.92 -15.26
N GLY A 276 31.46 -11.64 -15.48
CA GLY A 276 32.76 -11.12 -15.05
C GLY A 276 33.00 -11.20 -13.54
N LEU A 277 31.98 -10.91 -12.72
CA LEU A 277 32.09 -11.07 -11.26
C LEU A 277 32.25 -12.54 -10.82
N LYS A 278 31.66 -13.48 -11.56
CA LYS A 278 31.85 -14.92 -11.33
C LYS A 278 33.27 -15.36 -11.73
N GLU A 279 33.76 -14.93 -12.90
CA GLU A 279 35.12 -15.22 -13.37
C GLU A 279 36.19 -14.68 -12.40
N LEU A 280 35.95 -13.53 -11.77
CA LEU A 280 36.81 -12.95 -10.74
C LEU A 280 36.67 -13.61 -9.35
N GLY A 281 35.75 -14.54 -9.15
CA GLY A 281 35.45 -15.14 -7.84
C GLY A 281 34.78 -14.19 -6.84
N LEU A 282 34.30 -13.02 -7.29
CA LEU A 282 33.74 -11.97 -6.45
C LEU A 282 32.22 -12.06 -6.28
N LEU A 283 31.52 -12.81 -7.14
CA LEU A 283 30.06 -12.94 -7.07
C LEU A 283 29.58 -13.56 -5.73
N ASP A 284 30.36 -14.48 -5.16
CA ASP A 284 30.05 -15.08 -3.86
C ASP A 284 30.31 -14.15 -2.66
N CYS A 285 31.04 -13.04 -2.85
CA CYS A 285 31.17 -11.99 -1.84
C CYS A 285 29.91 -11.11 -1.71
N VAL A 286 28.93 -11.24 -2.62
CA VAL A 286 27.76 -10.36 -2.69
C VAL A 286 26.60 -10.90 -1.83
N SER A 287 26.08 -10.08 -0.93
CA SER A 287 24.91 -10.42 -0.09
C SER A 287 23.58 -10.11 -0.77
N TYR A 288 23.49 -8.97 -1.47
CA TYR A 288 22.26 -8.48 -2.10
C TYR A 288 22.47 -8.12 -3.58
N ILE A 289 21.42 -8.25 -4.38
CA ILE A 289 21.40 -7.70 -5.74
C ILE A 289 20.08 -6.96 -5.98
N THR A 290 20.16 -5.65 -6.22
CA THR A 290 18.99 -4.81 -6.46
C THR A 290 18.80 -4.54 -7.94
N GLY A 291 17.54 -4.50 -8.41
CA GLY A 291 17.20 -4.29 -9.81
C GLY A 291 15.97 -3.42 -10.02
N ALA A 292 16.05 -2.55 -11.03
CA ALA A 292 14.91 -1.75 -11.51
C ALA A 292 14.73 -1.88 -13.03
N SER A 293 13.47 -1.83 -13.51
CA SER A 293 13.13 -1.95 -14.94
C SER A 293 13.87 -3.12 -15.62
N GLY A 294 14.53 -2.93 -16.76
CA GLY A 294 15.16 -4.02 -17.54
C GLY A 294 16.15 -4.93 -16.78
N SER A 295 16.79 -4.45 -15.72
CA SER A 295 17.64 -5.31 -14.87
C SER A 295 16.83 -6.35 -14.09
N THR A 296 15.57 -6.06 -13.75
CA THR A 296 14.68 -7.05 -13.12
C THR A 296 14.41 -8.23 -14.04
N TRP A 297 14.46 -8.04 -15.36
CA TRP A 297 14.23 -9.13 -16.30
C TRP A 297 15.37 -10.15 -16.25
N ALA A 298 16.61 -9.70 -16.05
CA ALA A 298 17.76 -10.58 -15.92
C ALA A 298 17.73 -11.35 -14.59
N LEU A 299 17.47 -10.65 -13.49
CA LEU A 299 17.27 -11.27 -12.18
C LEU A 299 16.10 -12.27 -12.20
N ALA A 300 14.97 -11.93 -12.84
CA ALA A 300 13.84 -12.84 -12.98
C ALA A 300 14.22 -14.17 -13.63
N ASN A 301 14.93 -14.14 -14.77
CA ASN A 301 15.39 -15.35 -15.47
C ASN A 301 16.44 -16.13 -14.65
N LEU A 302 17.41 -15.45 -14.05
CA LEU A 302 18.50 -16.14 -13.34
C LEU A 302 17.99 -16.89 -12.12
N TYR A 303 17.07 -16.29 -11.36
CA TYR A 303 16.53 -16.89 -10.13
C TYR A 303 15.45 -17.96 -10.36
N GLU A 304 15.15 -18.33 -11.61
CA GLU A 304 14.45 -19.58 -11.95
C GLU A 304 15.33 -20.80 -11.67
N ASP A 305 16.66 -20.66 -11.73
CA ASP A 305 17.62 -21.69 -11.37
C ASP A 305 18.12 -21.47 -9.92
N THR A 306 17.79 -22.42 -9.05
CA THR A 306 18.11 -22.37 -7.61
C THR A 306 19.62 -22.35 -7.32
N GLY A 307 20.48 -22.69 -8.28
CA GLY A 307 21.93 -22.65 -8.18
C GLY A 307 22.61 -21.75 -9.22
N TRP A 308 21.92 -20.75 -9.79
CA TRP A 308 22.41 -19.97 -10.93
C TRP A 308 23.80 -19.37 -10.74
N SER A 309 24.10 -18.78 -9.57
CA SER A 309 25.40 -18.13 -9.34
C SER A 309 26.55 -19.13 -9.18
N GLN A 310 26.22 -20.38 -8.83
CA GLN A 310 27.17 -21.48 -8.66
C GLN A 310 27.49 -22.17 -10.00
N LYS A 311 26.55 -22.20 -10.94
CA LYS A 311 26.73 -22.73 -12.31
C LYS A 311 27.40 -21.75 -13.25
N ASP A 312 27.90 -22.24 -14.39
CA ASP A 312 28.42 -21.39 -15.46
C ASP A 312 27.31 -20.53 -16.09
N LEU A 313 27.59 -19.24 -16.29
CA LEU A 313 26.67 -18.26 -16.84
C LEU A 313 26.72 -18.21 -18.39
N ALA A 314 27.65 -18.90 -19.04
CA ALA A 314 27.70 -18.98 -20.50
C ALA A 314 26.41 -19.56 -21.11
N GLY A 315 25.86 -20.63 -20.52
CA GLY A 315 24.60 -21.25 -20.96
C GLY A 315 23.40 -20.28 -20.89
N PRO A 316 23.07 -19.71 -19.71
CA PRO A 316 22.06 -18.66 -19.58
C PRO A 316 22.29 -17.45 -20.49
N THR A 317 23.54 -17.07 -20.76
CA THR A 317 23.90 -15.94 -21.64
C THR A 317 23.64 -16.25 -23.11
N GLU A 318 23.98 -17.44 -23.61
CA GLU A 318 23.67 -17.86 -24.99
C GLU A 318 22.16 -18.06 -25.20
N LEU A 319 21.45 -18.58 -24.19
CA LEU A 319 19.98 -18.61 -24.21
C LEU A 319 19.39 -17.20 -24.30
N LEU A 320 19.85 -16.25 -23.47
CA LEU A 320 19.43 -14.85 -23.54
C LEU A 320 19.70 -14.25 -24.92
N LYS A 321 20.90 -14.45 -25.47
CA LYS A 321 21.30 -13.95 -26.79
C LYS A 321 20.41 -14.50 -27.89
N THR A 322 20.09 -15.79 -27.86
CA THR A 322 19.12 -16.42 -28.78
C THR A 322 17.74 -15.78 -28.63
N GLN A 323 17.25 -15.67 -27.39
CA GLN A 323 15.94 -15.06 -27.11
C GLN A 323 15.87 -13.60 -27.54
N VAL A 324 16.88 -12.77 -27.27
CA VAL A 324 16.91 -11.34 -27.63
C VAL A 324 16.98 -11.14 -29.15
N THR A 325 17.77 -11.96 -29.86
CA THR A 325 17.96 -11.83 -31.32
C THR A 325 16.85 -12.46 -32.17
N LYS A 326 15.97 -13.30 -31.61
CA LYS A 326 14.85 -13.91 -32.35
C LYS A 326 13.90 -12.85 -32.94
N ASN A 327 13.29 -13.17 -34.08
CA ASN A 327 12.29 -12.31 -34.73
C ASN A 327 11.06 -12.12 -33.82
N LYS A 328 10.68 -10.86 -33.54
CA LYS A 328 9.60 -10.50 -32.61
C LYS A 328 8.23 -10.33 -33.27
N LEU A 329 8.11 -10.41 -34.60
CA LEU A 329 6.83 -10.20 -35.30
C LEU A 329 5.73 -11.17 -34.84
N GLY A 330 6.09 -12.39 -34.40
CA GLY A 330 5.15 -13.37 -33.85
C GLY A 330 4.44 -12.95 -32.55
N VAL A 331 5.00 -12.00 -31.79
CA VAL A 331 4.41 -11.49 -30.54
C VAL A 331 3.11 -10.72 -30.80
N LEU A 332 2.94 -10.17 -32.00
CA LEU A 332 1.72 -9.47 -32.44
C LEU A 332 0.87 -10.32 -33.41
N ALA A 333 1.13 -11.62 -33.51
CA ALA A 333 0.32 -12.52 -34.34
C ALA A 333 -1.13 -12.60 -33.82
N PRO A 334 -2.15 -12.74 -34.69
CA PRO A 334 -3.55 -12.77 -34.27
C PRO A 334 -3.87 -13.82 -33.20
N SER A 335 -3.21 -14.98 -33.23
CA SER A 335 -3.34 -16.03 -32.22
C SER A 335 -2.83 -15.61 -30.84
N GLN A 336 -1.68 -14.92 -30.77
CA GLN A 336 -1.14 -14.40 -29.50
C GLN A 336 -2.00 -13.25 -28.96
N LEU A 337 -2.48 -12.35 -29.82
CA LEU A 337 -3.41 -11.29 -29.41
C LEU A 337 -4.73 -11.86 -28.87
N GLN A 338 -5.23 -12.97 -29.43
CA GLN A 338 -6.39 -13.69 -28.91
C GLN A 338 -6.10 -14.31 -27.54
N ARG A 339 -4.93 -14.95 -27.34
CA ARG A 339 -4.49 -15.46 -26.03
C ARG A 339 -4.43 -14.34 -24.99
N TYR A 340 -3.80 -13.20 -25.31
CA TYR A 340 -3.72 -12.06 -24.38
C TYR A 340 -5.12 -11.58 -23.98
N ARG A 341 -6.05 -11.48 -24.92
CA ARG A 341 -7.44 -11.07 -24.64
C ARG A 341 -8.15 -12.06 -23.71
N GLN A 342 -7.97 -13.37 -23.90
CA GLN A 342 -8.55 -14.40 -23.03
C GLN A 342 -7.98 -14.29 -21.60
N GLU A 343 -6.66 -14.14 -21.47
CA GLU A 343 -5.98 -14.08 -20.18
C GLU A 343 -6.29 -12.79 -19.40
N LEU A 344 -6.44 -11.67 -20.10
CA LEU A 344 -6.90 -10.40 -19.52
C LEU A 344 -8.37 -10.47 -19.08
N ALA A 345 -9.23 -11.17 -19.82
CA ALA A 345 -10.63 -11.37 -19.45
C ALA A 345 -10.78 -12.25 -18.19
N GLU A 346 -9.99 -13.33 -18.08
CA GLU A 346 -9.97 -14.17 -16.89
C GLU A 346 -9.45 -13.41 -15.66
N ARG A 347 -8.41 -12.58 -15.82
CA ARG A 347 -7.94 -11.68 -14.76
C ARG A 347 -9.02 -10.71 -14.28
N ALA A 348 -9.75 -10.07 -15.20
CA ALA A 348 -10.86 -9.20 -14.84
C ALA A 348 -11.95 -9.96 -14.07
N ARG A 349 -12.23 -11.23 -14.45
CA ARG A 349 -13.17 -12.12 -13.73
C ARG A 349 -12.71 -12.45 -12.30
N LEU A 350 -11.40 -12.62 -12.07
CA LEU A 350 -10.82 -12.84 -10.75
C LEU A 350 -10.77 -11.56 -9.87
N GLY A 351 -11.00 -10.39 -10.46
CA GLY A 351 -11.02 -9.08 -9.78
C GLY A 351 -9.72 -8.28 -9.92
N TYR A 352 -8.80 -8.66 -10.81
CA TYR A 352 -7.63 -7.87 -11.13
C TYR A 352 -8.00 -6.60 -11.93
N PRO A 353 -7.27 -5.48 -11.77
CA PRO A 353 -7.54 -4.24 -12.50
C PRO A 353 -7.24 -4.39 -14.00
N SER A 354 -8.06 -3.79 -14.85
CA SER A 354 -7.80 -3.70 -16.29
C SER A 354 -6.89 -2.51 -16.60
N CYS A 355 -5.57 -2.73 -16.67
CA CYS A 355 -4.57 -1.70 -16.97
C CYS A 355 -3.59 -2.14 -18.08
N PHE A 356 -3.00 -1.16 -18.78
CA PHE A 356 -2.05 -1.41 -19.89
C PHE A 356 -0.87 -2.30 -19.48
N THR A 357 -0.40 -2.14 -18.23
CA THR A 357 0.52 -3.02 -17.52
C THR A 357 0.29 -4.51 -17.79
N ASN A 358 -0.96 -4.98 -17.66
CA ASN A 358 -1.25 -6.41 -17.73
C ASN A 358 -1.09 -6.93 -19.17
N LEU A 359 -1.32 -6.08 -20.16
CA LEU A 359 -1.02 -6.37 -21.57
C LEU A 359 0.49 -6.31 -21.82
N TRP A 360 1.19 -5.28 -21.30
CA TRP A 360 2.64 -5.14 -21.45
C TRP A 360 3.38 -6.33 -20.83
N ALA A 361 2.96 -6.80 -19.66
CA ALA A 361 3.47 -7.98 -18.98
C ALA A 361 3.39 -9.27 -19.84
N LEU A 362 2.30 -9.44 -20.60
CA LEU A 362 2.11 -10.55 -21.54
C LEU A 362 2.99 -10.42 -22.79
N ILE A 363 3.13 -9.20 -23.29
CA ILE A 363 4.02 -8.88 -24.42
C ILE A 363 5.48 -9.12 -24.01
N ASN A 364 5.89 -8.70 -22.81
CA ASN A 364 7.24 -8.87 -22.26
C ASN A 364 7.60 -10.36 -22.10
N GLU A 365 6.68 -11.17 -21.57
CA GLU A 365 6.84 -12.63 -21.53
C GLU A 365 7.08 -13.20 -22.93
N ALA A 366 6.19 -12.93 -23.89
CA ALA A 366 6.33 -13.44 -25.26
C ALA A 366 7.54 -12.87 -26.04
N LEU A 367 8.06 -11.71 -25.64
CA LEU A 367 9.31 -11.17 -26.16
C LEU A 367 10.53 -11.96 -25.67
N LEU A 368 10.52 -12.50 -24.45
CA LEU A 368 11.70 -13.07 -23.79
C LEU A 368 11.66 -14.61 -23.64
N HIS A 369 10.49 -15.21 -23.76
CA HIS A 369 10.24 -16.66 -23.71
C HIS A 369 9.40 -17.08 -24.93
N ASP A 370 9.32 -18.39 -25.21
CA ASP A 370 8.51 -18.94 -26.31
C ASP A 370 7.16 -19.49 -25.83
N GLU A 371 7.09 -19.95 -24.58
CA GLU A 371 5.92 -20.55 -23.93
C GLU A 371 5.48 -19.74 -22.69
N PRO A 372 4.26 -19.95 -22.16
CA PRO A 372 3.84 -19.35 -20.89
C PRO A 372 4.77 -19.74 -19.74
N HIS A 373 5.15 -18.78 -18.88
CA HIS A 373 6.17 -19.00 -17.84
C HIS A 373 5.58 -18.80 -16.42
N ASP A 374 5.21 -19.90 -15.76
CA ASP A 374 4.62 -19.91 -14.40
C ASP A 374 5.69 -19.98 -13.29
N HIS A 375 6.54 -18.96 -13.23
CA HIS A 375 7.50 -18.75 -12.14
C HIS A 375 7.14 -17.50 -11.33
N LYS A 376 6.97 -17.67 -10.02
CA LYS A 376 6.51 -16.67 -9.05
C LYS A 376 7.67 -16.09 -8.26
N LEU A 377 7.40 -14.99 -7.54
CA LEU A 377 8.37 -14.36 -6.62
C LEU A 377 8.59 -15.23 -5.37
N SER A 378 7.54 -15.90 -4.91
CA SER A 378 7.57 -16.87 -3.82
C SER A 378 8.45 -18.09 -4.12
N ASP A 379 8.51 -18.55 -5.39
CA ASP A 379 9.32 -19.71 -5.80
C ASP A 379 10.84 -19.43 -5.66
N GLN A 380 11.27 -18.17 -5.83
CA GLN A 380 12.68 -17.77 -5.71
C GLN A 380 13.26 -17.97 -4.30
N ARG A 381 12.44 -18.26 -3.29
CA ARG A 381 12.90 -18.64 -1.93
C ARG A 381 13.83 -19.85 -1.96
N GLU A 382 13.63 -20.79 -2.90
CA GLU A 382 14.48 -21.98 -3.02
C GLU A 382 15.90 -21.63 -3.49
N ALA A 383 16.05 -20.58 -4.30
CA ALA A 383 17.35 -20.01 -4.69
C ALA A 383 18.12 -19.35 -3.52
N LEU A 384 17.53 -19.27 -2.33
CA LEU A 384 18.09 -18.63 -1.13
C LEU A 384 18.15 -19.57 0.09
N SER A 385 17.70 -20.82 -0.07
CA SER A 385 17.56 -21.82 1.00
C SER A 385 18.87 -22.13 1.72
N HIS A 386 20.00 -22.06 1.02
CA HIS A 386 21.34 -22.30 1.55
C HIS A 386 22.22 -21.03 1.57
N GLY A 387 21.68 -19.85 1.22
CA GLY A 387 22.49 -18.65 1.00
C GLY A 387 23.38 -18.75 -0.24
N GLN A 388 23.04 -19.64 -1.18
CA GLN A 388 23.87 -19.99 -2.34
C GLN A 388 23.87 -18.92 -3.44
N ASN A 389 22.87 -18.03 -3.46
CA ASN A 389 22.83 -16.84 -4.32
C ASN A 389 22.64 -15.58 -3.43
N PRO A 390 22.97 -14.37 -3.92
CA PRO A 390 22.57 -13.11 -3.27
C PRO A 390 21.04 -13.01 -3.14
N LEU A 391 20.53 -12.20 -2.22
CA LEU A 391 19.09 -11.90 -2.12
C LEU A 391 18.68 -10.88 -3.19
N PRO A 392 17.75 -11.23 -4.12
CA PRO A 392 17.29 -10.29 -5.12
C PRO A 392 16.24 -9.34 -4.52
N ILE A 393 16.45 -8.05 -4.74
CA ILE A 393 15.51 -6.99 -4.37
C ILE A 393 15.09 -6.26 -5.65
N TYR A 394 13.79 -6.20 -5.89
CA TYR A 394 13.24 -5.54 -7.06
C TYR A 394 12.48 -4.28 -6.63
N CYS A 395 12.75 -3.15 -7.30
CA CYS A 395 12.26 -1.84 -6.87
C CYS A 395 11.19 -1.29 -7.83
N ALA A 396 10.07 -0.81 -7.27
CA ALA A 396 9.05 -0.04 -7.98
C ALA A 396 8.70 1.26 -7.23
N LEU A 397 7.94 2.14 -7.89
CA LEU A 397 7.41 3.37 -7.29
C LEU A 397 5.88 3.34 -7.25
N ASN A 398 5.33 3.58 -6.07
CA ASN A 398 3.93 3.95 -5.87
C ASN A 398 3.74 5.44 -6.11
N THR A 399 2.69 5.78 -6.85
CA THR A 399 2.32 7.16 -7.19
C THR A 399 0.88 7.44 -6.77
N LYS A 400 0.56 8.73 -6.55
CA LYS A 400 -0.82 9.17 -6.35
C LYS A 400 -1.46 9.46 -7.70
N GLY A 401 -2.74 9.10 -7.85
CA GLY A 401 -3.42 9.09 -9.15
C GLY A 401 -3.55 10.47 -9.81
N GLN A 402 -3.35 10.49 -11.14
CA GLN A 402 -3.66 11.52 -12.15
C GLN A 402 -3.21 12.98 -11.96
N SER A 403 -2.92 13.46 -10.75
CA SER A 403 -2.64 14.89 -10.49
C SER A 403 -1.23 15.20 -9.95
N LEU A 404 -0.41 14.17 -9.68
CA LEU A 404 0.97 14.34 -9.22
C LEU A 404 1.91 13.51 -10.09
N THR A 405 2.99 14.15 -10.56
CA THR A 405 4.08 13.47 -11.25
C THR A 405 4.92 12.63 -10.27
N THR A 406 5.69 11.69 -10.81
CA THR A 406 6.66 10.90 -10.02
C THR A 406 7.73 11.75 -9.34
N PHE A 407 7.99 12.97 -9.82
CA PHE A 407 8.91 13.94 -9.19
C PHE A 407 8.27 14.65 -7.99
N GLU A 408 6.94 14.87 -8.01
CA GLU A 408 6.20 15.48 -6.90
C GLU A 408 5.82 14.46 -5.82
N PHE A 409 5.54 13.21 -6.21
CA PHE A 409 5.23 12.14 -5.28
C PHE A 409 5.60 10.75 -5.82
N GLY A 410 6.57 10.12 -5.16
CA GLY A 410 6.92 8.71 -5.35
C GLY A 410 7.23 8.05 -4.02
N GLU A 411 6.77 6.82 -3.82
CA GLU A 411 7.08 6.00 -2.64
C GLU A 411 7.67 4.68 -3.09
N TRP A 412 8.87 4.35 -2.62
CA TRP A 412 9.51 3.08 -2.94
C TRP A 412 8.70 1.91 -2.40
N CYS A 413 8.33 1.02 -3.31
CA CYS A 413 7.79 -0.30 -3.03
C CYS A 413 8.90 -1.31 -3.34
N GLU A 414 9.22 -2.13 -2.34
CA GLU A 414 10.26 -3.15 -2.40
C GLU A 414 9.62 -4.52 -2.57
N PHE A 415 10.23 -5.36 -3.41
CA PHE A 415 9.82 -6.74 -3.64
C PHE A 415 11.01 -7.65 -3.43
N SER A 416 10.90 -8.62 -2.52
CA SER A 416 11.83 -9.73 -2.35
C SER A 416 11.07 -11.07 -2.41
N PRO A 417 11.77 -12.20 -2.54
CA PRO A 417 11.13 -13.51 -2.46
C PRO A 417 10.44 -13.77 -1.12
N TYR A 418 10.82 -13.08 -0.05
CA TYR A 418 10.20 -13.23 1.27
C TYR A 418 8.97 -12.32 1.41
N GLU A 419 9.14 -11.02 1.20
CA GLU A 419 8.10 -10.03 1.42
C GLU A 419 8.12 -8.87 0.42
N VAL A 420 6.96 -8.23 0.28
CA VAL A 420 6.71 -7.06 -0.57
C VAL A 420 6.12 -5.95 0.29
N GLY A 421 6.58 -4.71 0.16
CA GLY A 421 6.09 -3.64 1.02
C GLY A 421 6.72 -2.27 0.83
N PHE A 422 6.46 -1.40 1.79
CA PHE A 422 6.88 0.00 1.80
C PHE A 422 7.85 0.26 2.96
N PRO A 423 9.18 0.33 2.69
CA PRO A 423 10.17 0.64 3.72
C PRO A 423 9.87 1.96 4.47
N LYS A 424 9.36 2.97 3.75
CA LYS A 424 8.90 4.27 4.31
C LYS A 424 7.91 4.12 5.46
N TYR A 425 7.07 3.09 5.43
CA TYR A 425 6.02 2.85 6.42
C TYR A 425 6.31 1.66 7.35
N GLY A 426 7.40 0.92 7.10
CA GLY A 426 7.71 -0.32 7.79
C GLY A 426 6.54 -1.32 7.71
N ALA A 427 5.92 -1.46 6.54
CA ALA A 427 4.78 -2.35 6.32
C ALA A 427 5.00 -3.25 5.11
N PHE A 428 4.93 -4.55 5.36
CA PHE A 428 5.25 -5.59 4.40
C PHE A 428 4.24 -6.74 4.48
N ILE A 429 4.08 -7.46 3.38
CA ILE A 429 3.25 -8.68 3.26
C ILE A 429 4.09 -9.80 2.64
N PRO A 430 3.83 -11.07 2.96
CA PRO A 430 4.39 -12.19 2.21
C PRO A 430 4.14 -12.01 0.70
N SER A 431 5.15 -12.29 -0.13
CA SER A 431 5.13 -12.00 -1.57
C SER A 431 3.93 -12.64 -2.31
N GLU A 432 3.48 -13.81 -1.87
CA GLU A 432 2.34 -14.58 -2.37
C GLU A 432 0.96 -13.98 -2.03
N LEU A 433 0.93 -12.90 -1.24
CA LEU A 433 -0.29 -12.15 -0.93
C LEU A 433 -0.37 -10.81 -1.67
N PHE A 434 0.66 -10.40 -2.41
CA PHE A 434 0.60 -9.15 -3.18
C PHE A 434 -0.50 -9.21 -4.25
N GLY A 435 -1.24 -8.11 -4.39
CA GLY A 435 -2.47 -8.03 -5.19
C GLY A 435 -3.73 -8.52 -4.47
N SER A 436 -3.62 -9.17 -3.31
CA SER A 436 -4.80 -9.49 -2.47
C SER A 436 -5.40 -8.24 -1.83
N GLU A 437 -6.66 -8.34 -1.42
CA GLU A 437 -7.38 -7.25 -0.77
C GLU A 437 -7.20 -7.33 0.76
N PHE A 438 -6.83 -6.22 1.39
CA PHE A 438 -6.63 -6.12 2.84
C PHE A 438 -7.53 -5.04 3.46
N PHE A 439 -7.71 -5.10 4.78
CA PHE A 439 -8.35 -4.06 5.58
C PHE A 439 -7.83 -4.12 7.02
N MET A 440 -7.47 -2.96 7.58
CA MET A 440 -6.83 -2.84 8.90
C MET A 440 -5.63 -3.80 9.12
N GLY A 441 -4.88 -4.12 8.05
CA GLY A 441 -3.76 -5.06 8.09
C GLY A 441 -4.15 -6.55 8.12
N GLN A 442 -5.44 -6.87 8.07
CA GLN A 442 -5.96 -8.23 7.91
C GLN A 442 -6.25 -8.54 6.45
N LEU A 443 -6.07 -9.81 6.05
CA LEU A 443 -6.42 -10.30 4.72
C LEU A 443 -7.95 -10.45 4.58
N MET A 444 -8.52 -9.80 3.57
CA MET A 444 -9.97 -9.78 3.31
C MET A 444 -10.35 -10.78 2.23
N LYS A 445 -9.67 -10.69 1.08
CA LYS A 445 -9.84 -11.59 -0.05
C LYS A 445 -8.48 -11.92 -0.62
N ARG A 446 -8.07 -13.18 -0.50
CA ARG A 446 -6.87 -13.70 -1.14
C ARG A 446 -7.13 -13.81 -2.64
N LEU A 447 -6.36 -13.09 -3.44
CA LEU A 447 -6.25 -13.43 -4.87
C LEU A 447 -5.21 -14.55 -5.03
N PRO A 448 -5.31 -15.40 -6.07
CA PRO A 448 -4.24 -16.35 -6.38
C PRO A 448 -2.94 -15.57 -6.61
N ASP A 449 -1.84 -16.01 -6.00
CA ASP A 449 -0.49 -15.53 -6.34
C ASP A 449 -0.39 -15.53 -7.89
N PRO A 450 -0.17 -14.38 -8.55
CA PRO A 450 -0.22 -14.28 -10.01
C PRO A 450 0.86 -15.16 -10.65
N ALA A 451 0.43 -16.39 -10.93
CA ALA A 451 1.14 -17.59 -11.38
C ALA A 451 1.69 -17.47 -12.80
N SER A 452 2.44 -16.40 -13.04
CA SER A 452 2.84 -16.00 -14.37
C SER A 452 3.84 -14.84 -14.28
N ALA A 453 5.09 -15.14 -14.61
CA ALA A 453 6.30 -14.34 -14.54
C ALA A 453 6.38 -13.24 -13.46
N LEU A 454 7.43 -13.32 -12.64
CA LEU A 454 7.98 -12.23 -11.83
C LEU A 454 7.88 -10.83 -12.47
N ARG A 455 8.16 -10.73 -13.78
CA ARG A 455 8.14 -9.49 -14.55
C ARG A 455 6.77 -8.80 -14.56
N ARG A 456 5.69 -9.57 -14.40
CA ARG A 456 4.31 -9.06 -14.30
C ARG A 456 4.03 -8.34 -12.98
N TYR A 457 4.89 -8.47 -11.97
CA TYR A 457 4.91 -7.61 -10.77
C TYR A 457 5.71 -6.33 -11.01
N LEU A 458 6.83 -6.43 -11.72
CA LEU A 458 7.91 -5.44 -11.72
C LEU A 458 7.82 -4.43 -12.86
N GLU A 459 6.96 -4.71 -13.84
CA GLU A 459 6.57 -3.77 -14.89
C GLU A 459 5.19 -3.16 -14.65
N GLN A 460 4.61 -3.38 -13.46
CA GLN A 460 3.49 -2.58 -13.00
C GLN A 460 4.03 -1.20 -12.61
N PRO A 461 3.67 -0.10 -13.32
CA PRO A 461 3.32 1.08 -12.55
C PRO A 461 2.35 0.62 -11.47
N VAL A 462 2.63 0.95 -10.21
CA VAL A 462 1.68 0.78 -9.09
C VAL A 462 0.60 1.84 -9.29
N CYS A 463 -0.23 1.59 -10.30
CA CYS A 463 -1.12 2.52 -10.94
C CYS A 463 -2.50 2.34 -10.33
N SER A 464 -2.68 2.86 -9.11
CA SER A 464 -3.97 2.99 -8.45
C SER A 464 -4.89 1.75 -8.49
N GLN A 465 -4.33 0.55 -8.34
CA GLN A 465 -4.85 -0.29 -7.25
C GLN A 465 -4.71 0.59 -6.02
N PRO A 466 -5.79 1.00 -5.34
CA PRO A 466 -5.67 2.00 -4.29
C PRO A 466 -4.67 1.45 -3.27
N PRO A 467 -3.54 2.15 -2.99
CA PRO A 467 -2.69 1.79 -1.86
C PRO A 467 -3.49 1.83 -0.56
N GLY A 468 -4.66 2.48 -0.59
CA GLY A 468 -5.78 2.27 0.29
C GLY A 468 -6.15 0.82 0.62
N GLN A 469 -6.13 -0.17 -0.26
CA GLN A 469 -6.42 -1.54 0.21
C GLN A 469 -5.34 -2.08 1.17
N LEU A 470 -4.15 -1.47 1.25
CA LEU A 470 -3.22 -1.64 2.38
C LEU A 470 -3.34 -0.53 3.47
N ILE A 471 -3.74 0.70 3.13
CA ILE A 471 -3.58 1.93 3.95
C ILE A 471 -4.93 2.61 4.37
N LEU A 472 -6.06 2.35 3.70
CA LEU A 472 -7.43 2.75 4.11
C LEU A 472 -7.81 2.14 5.45
N GLY A 473 -7.23 0.98 5.76
CA GLY A 473 -7.16 0.47 7.11
C GLY A 473 -6.05 1.12 7.93
N LEU A 474 -4.79 0.88 7.51
CA LEU A 474 -3.61 1.28 8.27
C LEU A 474 -3.34 2.78 8.13
N ARG A 475 -3.84 3.58 9.08
CA ARG A 475 -3.59 5.03 9.10
C ARG A 475 -2.11 5.33 9.27
N ALA A 476 -1.48 5.85 8.22
CA ALA A 476 -0.15 6.45 8.29
C ALA A 476 -0.17 7.75 9.09
N GLN A 477 0.73 7.89 10.05
CA GLN A 477 1.08 9.17 10.64
C GLN A 477 1.96 9.96 9.65
N PRO A 478 1.51 11.12 9.13
CA PRO A 478 2.40 12.00 8.39
C PRO A 478 3.40 12.64 9.35
N VAL A 479 4.68 12.29 9.20
CA VAL A 479 5.81 12.97 9.84
C VAL A 479 6.00 14.33 9.15
N LEU A 480 5.19 15.31 9.56
CA LEU A 480 5.42 16.71 9.26
C LEU A 480 6.37 17.28 10.31
N GLY A 481 7.67 17.23 10.02
CA GLY A 481 8.64 18.09 10.70
C GLY A 481 8.38 19.56 10.36
N PRO A 482 8.72 20.51 11.25
CA PRO A 482 8.56 21.93 10.94
C PRO A 482 9.44 22.34 9.76
N LEU A 483 8.83 22.88 8.71
CA LEU A 483 9.54 23.58 7.65
C LEU A 483 10.16 24.86 8.22
N GLY A 484 11.49 24.91 8.26
CA GLY A 484 12.24 26.14 8.54
C GLY A 484 13.16 26.09 9.75
N GLN A 485 14.35 25.51 9.58
CA GLN A 485 15.65 26.12 9.89
C GLN A 485 16.77 25.16 9.46
N GLU A 486 17.70 25.66 8.65
CA GLU A 486 18.91 24.91 8.28
C GLU A 486 19.79 24.71 9.54
N PRO A 487 20.29 23.49 9.83
CA PRO A 487 21.37 23.32 10.79
C PRO A 487 22.64 23.92 10.20
N GLY A 488 23.15 24.99 10.82
CA GLY A 488 24.31 25.72 10.33
C GLY A 488 25.58 24.86 10.18
N GLN A 489 26.39 25.18 9.18
CA GLN A 489 27.68 24.52 8.93
C GLN A 489 28.61 24.65 10.16
N PRO A 490 29.32 23.58 10.57
CA PRO A 490 30.36 23.69 11.59
C PRO A 490 31.53 24.51 11.07
N GLY A 491 31.90 25.56 11.81
CA GLY A 491 32.88 26.55 11.37
C GLY A 491 34.29 25.97 11.15
N GLN A 492 34.91 26.33 10.04
CA GLN A 492 36.32 26.08 9.80
C GLN A 492 37.19 26.98 10.69
N GLY A 493 38.26 26.41 11.26
CA GLY A 493 39.15 27.09 12.19
C GLY A 493 39.94 28.24 11.56
N ALA A 494 40.28 29.23 12.38
CA ALA A 494 41.04 30.41 11.96
C ALA A 494 42.49 30.06 11.56
N GLY A 495 42.89 30.44 10.35
CA GLY A 495 44.29 30.63 9.96
C GLY A 495 44.67 32.12 10.03
N PRO A 496 45.92 32.48 10.37
CA PRO A 496 46.33 33.87 10.56
C PRO A 496 46.53 34.62 9.22
N PRO A 497 46.46 35.97 9.21
CA PRO A 497 46.53 36.76 7.98
C PRO A 497 47.97 37.19 7.63
N SER A 498 48.31 37.21 6.34
CA SER A 498 49.41 38.02 5.82
C SER A 498 49.27 38.36 4.32
N GLU A 499 49.17 39.66 4.06
CA GLU A 499 49.70 40.40 2.90
C GLU A 499 49.23 40.07 1.46
N ASP A 500 48.33 40.94 0.99
CA ASP A 500 48.49 41.77 -0.22
C ASP A 500 49.41 41.28 -1.36
N ARG A 501 48.80 41.00 -2.52
CA ARG A 501 49.30 41.51 -3.82
C ARG A 501 48.19 41.56 -4.88
N ARG A 502 47.84 42.77 -5.30
CA ARG A 502 47.04 43.03 -6.51
C ARG A 502 47.84 42.65 -7.75
N THR A 503 47.26 41.85 -8.64
CA THR A 503 47.48 41.97 -10.09
C THR A 503 46.30 41.39 -10.86
N THR A 504 45.49 42.28 -11.43
CA THR A 504 44.51 41.96 -12.48
C THR A 504 45.21 41.59 -13.77
N LEU A 505 44.77 40.56 -14.47
CA LEU A 505 45.00 40.42 -15.91
C LEU A 505 43.85 39.63 -16.56
N ASN A 506 43.26 40.23 -17.59
CA ASN A 506 42.13 39.70 -18.33
C ASN A 506 42.56 38.77 -19.46
N SER A 507 41.62 37.92 -19.86
CA SER A 507 41.56 37.13 -21.10
C SER A 507 42.13 37.78 -22.37
N ARG A 508 42.85 36.97 -23.16
CA ARG A 508 42.99 36.93 -24.65
C ARG A 508 44.10 35.92 -24.95
N GLN A 509 44.19 35.17 -26.03
CA GLN A 509 43.34 34.74 -27.15
C GLN A 509 44.27 33.79 -27.97
N ASP A 510 43.70 32.86 -28.75
CA ASP A 510 44.31 32.23 -29.94
C ASP A 510 45.68 31.53 -29.84
N SER A 511 45.65 30.19 -29.78
CA SER A 511 46.46 29.24 -30.58
C SER A 511 45.91 27.82 -30.43
#